data_AF-X0WDZ1-F1
#
_entry.id   AF-X0WDZ1-F1
#
_cell.length_a   1.000
_cell.length_b   1.000
_cell.length_c   1.000
_cell.angle_alpha   90.00
_cell.angle_beta   90.00
_cell.angle_gamma   90.00
#
_symmetry.space_group_name_H-M   'P 1'
#
loop_
_entity.id
_entity.type
_entity.pdbx_description
1 polymer ?
#
loop_
_entity_poly.entity_id
_entity_poly.type
_entity_poly.pdbx_seq_one_letter_code
_entity_poly.pdbx_strand_id
1 'polypeptide(L)'
;SRKVGRAIAEASAGKDVLILASTDLTHMESKSSAAAKDSGVIDRIASMDEASLQQWVRSQRVSMCGYGPVSAALVASKLLGASKAEILSYTTSGDITGDASAVVGYAAAKITR
;
A
#
# COMPACT_ATOMS: atom_id res chain seq x y z
N SER A 1 -0.27 -13.47 -1.13
CA SER A 1 -1.26 -12.41 -1.40
C SER A 1 -2.26 -12.81 -2.49
N ARG A 2 -1.88 -13.20 -3.72
CA ARG A 2 -2.82 -13.49 -4.83
C ARG A 2 -3.96 -14.46 -4.50
N LYS A 3 -3.67 -15.62 -3.88
CA LYS A 3 -4.71 -16.59 -3.47
C LYS A 3 -5.71 -15.97 -2.49
N VAL A 4 -5.23 -15.18 -1.52
CA VAL A 4 -6.07 -14.46 -0.55
C VAL A 4 -6.92 -13.39 -1.26
N GLY A 5 -6.33 -12.60 -2.16
CA GLY A 5 -7.07 -11.60 -2.93
C GLY A 5 -8.18 -12.22 -3.79
N ARG A 6 -7.94 -13.37 -4.40
CA ARG A 6 -8.97 -14.12 -5.14
C ARG A 6 -10.10 -14.60 -4.21
N ALA A 7 -9.75 -15.18 -3.06
CA ALA A 7 -10.73 -15.63 -2.08
C ALA A 7 -11.60 -14.46 -1.55
N ILE A 8 -11.01 -13.28 -1.34
CA ILE A 8 -11.75 -12.07 -0.98
C ILE A 8 -12.72 -11.69 -2.11
N ALA A 9 -12.26 -11.62 -3.36
CA ALA A 9 -13.12 -11.27 -4.50
C ALA A 9 -14.31 -12.24 -4.65
N GLU A 10 -14.07 -13.54 -4.52
CA GLU A 10 -15.11 -14.56 -4.58
C GLU A 10 -16.13 -14.39 -3.44
N ALA A 11 -15.66 -14.18 -2.20
CA ALA A 11 -16.53 -13.99 -1.04
C ALA A 11 -17.33 -12.68 -1.08
N SER A 12 -16.82 -11.67 -1.78
CA SER A 12 -17.41 -10.34 -1.94
C SER A 12 -18.33 -10.19 -3.15
N ALA A 13 -18.34 -11.14 -4.08
CA ALA A 13 -19.13 -11.06 -5.30
C ALA A 13 -20.63 -10.86 -4.99
N GLY A 14 -21.25 -9.87 -5.64
CA GLY A 14 -22.68 -9.55 -5.47
C GLY A 14 -23.03 -8.86 -4.14
N LYS A 15 -22.05 -8.45 -3.34
CA LYS A 15 -22.25 -7.74 -2.06
C LYS A 15 -21.71 -6.32 -2.13
N ASP A 16 -22.31 -5.41 -1.36
CA ASP A 16 -21.74 -4.09 -1.11
C ASP A 16 -20.72 -4.19 0.03
N VAL A 17 -19.43 -4.00 -0.28
CA VAL A 17 -18.33 -4.22 0.67
C VAL A 17 -17.24 -3.16 0.49
N LEU A 18 -16.59 -2.84 1.61
CA LEU A 18 -15.33 -2.11 1.63
C LEU A 18 -14.18 -3.08 1.95
N ILE A 19 -13.16 -3.09 1.10
CA ILE A 19 -11.91 -3.83 1.34
C ILE A 19 -10.89 -2.85 1.91
N LEU A 20 -10.48 -3.08 3.17
CA LEU A 20 -9.48 -2.25 3.85
C LEU A 20 -8.18 -3.04 4.03
N ALA A 21 -7.07 -2.49 3.53
CA ALA A 21 -5.72 -2.95 3.86
C ALA A 21 -5.08 -1.96 4.83
N SER A 22 -4.83 -2.40 6.06
CA SER A 22 -4.14 -1.60 7.08
C SER A 22 -2.63 -1.84 7.00
N THR A 23 -1.85 -0.76 6.94
CA THR A 23 -0.38 -0.81 6.86
C THR A 23 0.22 0.56 7.16
N ASP A 24 1.38 0.55 7.80
CA ASP A 24 2.37 1.61 7.72
C ASP A 24 3.39 1.29 6.62
N LEU A 25 4.22 2.27 6.23
CA LEU A 25 5.26 2.11 5.21
C LEU A 25 6.65 1.93 5.85
N THR A 26 7.66 2.73 5.49
CA THR A 26 9.01 2.59 6.04
C THR A 26 9.03 2.98 7.53
N HIS A 27 9.69 2.18 8.36
CA HIS A 27 9.87 2.35 9.80
C HIS A 27 11.32 2.67 10.15
N MET A 28 11.51 3.63 11.06
CA MET A 28 12.76 3.93 11.76
C MET A 28 13.95 4.25 10.85
N GLU A 29 13.69 4.94 9.75
CA GLU A 29 14.71 5.47 8.85
C GLU A 29 14.63 7.00 8.78
N SER A 30 15.67 7.65 8.25
CA SER A 30 15.60 9.10 8.01
C SER A 30 14.44 9.44 7.09
N LYS A 31 13.85 10.63 7.27
CA LYS A 31 12.71 11.09 6.45
C LYS A 31 12.99 11.04 4.95
N SER A 32 14.22 11.36 4.54
CA SER A 32 14.63 11.30 3.12
C SER A 32 14.72 9.86 2.60
N SER A 33 15.26 8.93 3.40
CA SER A 33 15.31 7.50 3.04
C SER A 33 13.90 6.91 2.95
N ALA A 34 13.05 7.18 3.95
CA ALA A 34 11.65 6.76 3.98
C ALA A 34 10.90 7.29 2.75
N ALA A 35 11.01 8.59 2.45
CA ALA A 35 10.34 9.20 1.30
C ALA A 35 10.74 8.56 -0.05
N ALA A 36 12.02 8.21 -0.23
CA ALA A 36 12.49 7.57 -1.47
C ALA A 36 11.98 6.13 -1.63
N LYS A 37 11.89 5.38 -0.52
CA LYS A 37 11.35 4.01 -0.53
C LYS A 37 9.84 3.99 -0.68
N ASP A 38 9.18 4.88 0.05
CA ASP A 38 7.72 4.96 0.16
C ASP A 38 7.10 5.52 -1.12
N SER A 39 7.74 6.49 -1.80
CA SER A 39 7.31 6.95 -3.13
C SER A 39 7.24 5.78 -4.12
N GLY A 40 8.25 4.92 -4.11
CA GLY A 40 8.24 3.70 -4.89
C GLY A 40 7.10 2.77 -4.51
N VAL A 41 6.76 2.57 -3.23
CA VAL A 41 5.56 1.79 -2.84
C VAL A 41 4.28 2.42 -3.39
N ILE A 42 4.13 3.73 -3.19
CA ILE A 42 2.96 4.53 -3.58
C ILE A 42 2.73 4.45 -5.08
N ASP A 43 3.77 4.60 -5.91
CA ASP A 43 3.67 4.53 -7.36
C ASP A 43 3.08 3.21 -7.85
N ARG A 44 3.41 2.08 -7.19
CA ARG A 44 2.90 0.76 -7.60
C ARG A 44 1.52 0.44 -7.04
N ILE A 45 1.15 1.08 -5.93
CA ILE A 45 -0.25 1.10 -5.49
C ILE A 45 -1.09 1.89 -6.52
N ALA A 46 -0.61 3.07 -6.93
CA ALA A 46 -1.28 3.92 -7.93
C ALA A 46 -1.42 3.22 -9.30
N SER A 47 -0.41 2.45 -9.72
CA SER A 47 -0.47 1.65 -10.94
C SER A 47 -1.23 0.31 -10.79
N MET A 48 -1.71 0.01 -9.57
CA MET A 48 -2.41 -1.23 -9.23
C MET A 48 -1.62 -2.52 -9.57
N ASP A 49 -0.29 -2.47 -9.49
CA ASP A 49 0.60 -3.58 -9.79
C ASP A 49 1.12 -4.25 -8.50
N GLU A 50 0.45 -5.32 -8.06
CA GLU A 50 0.81 -6.02 -6.83
C GLU A 50 2.14 -6.80 -6.95
N ALA A 51 2.54 -7.15 -8.18
CA ALA A 51 3.74 -7.93 -8.44
C ALA A 51 4.96 -7.02 -8.30
N SER A 52 4.92 -5.87 -8.98
CA SER A 52 5.95 -4.84 -8.88
C SER A 52 6.04 -4.29 -7.45
N LEU A 53 4.90 -4.06 -6.77
CA LEU A 53 4.88 -3.67 -5.35
C LEU A 53 5.69 -4.64 -4.49
N GLN A 54 5.40 -5.94 -4.56
CA GLN A 54 6.13 -6.95 -3.77
C GLN A 54 7.61 -7.03 -4.14
N GLN A 55 7.93 -6.89 -5.43
CA GLN A 55 9.32 -6.89 -5.88
C GLN A 55 10.10 -5.71 -5.26
N TRP A 56 9.51 -4.52 -5.20
CA TRP A 56 10.17 -3.34 -4.64
C TRP A 56 10.32 -3.37 -3.15
N VAL A 57 9.27 -3.78 -2.44
CA VAL A 57 9.36 -3.99 -0.98
C VAL A 57 10.55 -4.90 -0.65
N ARG A 58 10.73 -5.98 -1.42
CA ARG A 58 11.86 -6.91 -1.23
C ARG A 58 13.20 -6.33 -1.66
N SER A 59 13.27 -5.70 -2.84
CA SER A 59 14.54 -5.23 -3.40
C SER A 59 15.10 -4.01 -2.67
N GLN A 60 14.23 -3.10 -2.22
CA GLN A 60 14.60 -1.92 -1.45
C GLN A 60 14.57 -2.15 0.06
N ARG A 61 14.21 -3.36 0.51
CA ARG A 61 14.04 -3.72 1.93
C ARG A 61 13.15 -2.73 2.67
N VAL A 62 12.02 -2.39 2.05
CA VAL A 62 11.02 -1.49 2.66
C VAL A 62 10.41 -2.22 3.86
N SER A 63 10.45 -1.61 5.05
CA SER A 63 9.93 -2.21 6.29
C SER A 63 8.40 -2.13 6.42
N MET A 64 7.70 -1.86 5.31
CA MET A 64 6.24 -1.84 5.20
C MET A 64 5.64 -3.09 5.85
N CYS A 65 4.81 -2.91 6.89
CA CYS A 65 4.29 -4.02 7.69
C CYS A 65 3.18 -4.81 6.97
N GLY A 66 2.48 -4.18 6.02
CA GLY A 66 1.29 -4.72 5.36
C GLY A 66 1.40 -4.88 3.84
N TYR A 67 2.59 -5.09 3.27
CA TYR A 67 2.74 -5.30 1.81
C TYR A 67 1.94 -6.50 1.28
N GLY A 68 1.75 -7.53 2.12
CA GLY A 68 0.91 -8.70 1.82
C GLY A 68 -0.59 -8.37 1.74
N PRO A 69 -1.19 -7.79 2.80
CA PRO A 69 -2.55 -7.26 2.79
C PRO A 69 -2.84 -6.28 1.65
N VAL A 70 -1.97 -5.30 1.41
CA VAL A 70 -2.14 -4.35 0.28
C VAL A 70 -2.14 -5.08 -1.06
N SER A 71 -1.22 -6.02 -1.26
CA SER A 71 -1.21 -6.83 -2.49
C SER A 71 -2.47 -7.67 -2.65
N ALA A 72 -3.04 -8.20 -1.56
CA ALA A 72 -4.29 -8.96 -1.61
C ALA A 72 -5.48 -8.05 -1.94
N ALA A 73 -5.54 -6.85 -1.36
CA ALA A 73 -6.56 -5.85 -1.67
C ALA A 73 -6.50 -5.41 -3.14
N LEU A 74 -5.31 -5.10 -3.68
CA LEU A 74 -5.14 -4.77 -5.10
C LEU A 74 -5.67 -5.88 -6.02
N VAL A 75 -5.35 -7.15 -5.73
CA VAL A 75 -5.85 -8.29 -6.51
C VAL A 75 -7.36 -8.41 -6.40
N ALA A 76 -7.91 -8.33 -5.19
CA ALA A 76 -9.34 -8.45 -4.96
C ALA A 76 -10.12 -7.34 -5.67
N SER A 77 -9.69 -6.09 -5.51
CA SER A 77 -10.29 -4.92 -6.15
C SER A 77 -10.26 -5.04 -7.67
N LYS A 78 -9.14 -5.44 -8.28
CA LYS A 78 -9.06 -5.66 -9.75
C LYS A 78 -10.06 -6.72 -10.22
N LEU A 79 -10.16 -7.85 -9.52
CA LEU A 79 -11.11 -8.91 -9.85
C LEU A 79 -12.57 -8.46 -9.69
N LEU A 80 -12.84 -7.52 -8.79
CA LEU A 80 -14.15 -6.90 -8.58
C LEU A 80 -14.42 -5.71 -9.53
N GLY A 81 -13.56 -5.49 -10.53
CA GLY A 81 -13.73 -4.48 -11.58
C GLY A 81 -13.14 -3.10 -11.28
N ALA A 82 -12.34 -2.96 -10.22
CA ALA A 82 -11.65 -1.69 -9.95
C ALA A 82 -10.60 -1.39 -11.02
N SER A 83 -10.56 -0.14 -11.48
CA SER A 83 -9.68 0.32 -12.57
C SER A 83 -8.76 1.47 -12.16
N LYS A 84 -9.03 2.11 -11.01
CA LYS A 84 -8.32 3.31 -10.55
C LYS A 84 -7.86 3.17 -9.10
N ALA A 85 -6.64 3.59 -8.84
CA ALA A 85 -6.13 3.85 -7.49
C ALA A 85 -5.70 5.32 -7.40
N GLU A 86 -6.22 6.03 -6.41
CA GLU A 86 -5.93 7.42 -6.13
C GLU A 86 -5.19 7.52 -4.79
N ILE A 87 -4.02 8.16 -4.79
CA ILE A 87 -3.27 8.45 -3.58
C ILE A 87 -3.82 9.74 -2.98
N LEU A 88 -4.35 9.65 -1.76
CA LEU A 88 -5.02 10.76 -1.10
C LEU A 88 -4.04 11.59 -0.26
N SER A 89 -3.07 10.93 0.38
CA SER A 89 -2.06 11.59 1.19
C SER A 89 -0.84 10.72 1.40
N TYR A 90 0.28 11.37 1.69
CA TYR A 90 1.49 10.77 2.23
C TYR A 90 2.08 11.73 3.27
N THR A 91 2.49 11.20 4.42
CA THR A 91 3.12 11.94 5.51
C THR A 91 4.02 10.99 6.31
N THR A 92 4.78 11.53 7.24
CA THR A 92 5.69 10.81 8.12
C THR A 92 5.48 11.27 9.56
N SER A 93 5.83 10.45 10.54
CA SER A 93 5.81 10.86 11.96
C SER A 93 6.67 12.11 12.23
N GLY A 94 7.70 12.34 11.40
CA GLY A 94 8.54 13.54 11.44
C GLY A 94 7.81 14.83 11.06
N ASP A 95 6.71 14.76 10.28
CA ASP A 95 5.89 15.94 9.96
C ASP A 95 5.17 16.51 11.19
N ILE A 96 4.92 15.67 12.20
CA ILE A 96 4.25 16.04 13.45
C ILE A 96 5.27 16.34 14.55
N THR A 97 6.30 15.51 14.68
CA THR A 97 7.28 15.60 15.78
C THR A 97 8.40 16.60 15.51
N GLY A 98 8.67 16.93 14.24
CA GLY A 98 9.84 17.71 13.83
C GLY A 98 11.14 16.90 13.80
N ASP A 99 11.15 15.64 14.26
CA ASP A 99 12.30 14.75 14.18
C ASP A 99 12.32 14.00 12.85
N ALA A 100 13.29 14.33 12.00
CA ALA A 100 13.48 13.70 10.69
C ALA A 100 14.52 12.58 10.68
N SER A 101 15.11 12.23 11.83
CA SER A 101 16.20 11.25 11.92
C SER A 101 15.72 9.80 11.88
N ALA A 102 14.53 9.52 12.43
CA ALA A 102 13.89 8.21 12.42
C ALA A 102 12.37 8.37 12.38
N VAL A 103 11.76 8.07 11.24
CA VAL A 103 10.32 8.26 11.00
C VAL A 103 9.60 6.97 10.65
N VAL A 104 8.27 6.99 10.81
CA VAL A 104 7.36 6.03 10.19
C VAL A 104 6.61 6.73 9.06
N GLY A 105 6.54 6.11 7.89
CA GLY A 105 5.80 6.61 6.73
C GLY A 105 4.34 6.14 6.71
N TYR A 106 3.44 7.04 6.31
CA TYR A 106 2.00 6.83 6.27
C TYR A 106 1.44 7.28 4.92
N ALA A 107 0.63 6.43 4.28
CA ALA A 107 -0.06 6.79 3.06
C ALA A 107 -1.53 6.35 3.10
N ALA A 108 -2.40 7.16 2.50
CA ALA A 108 -3.79 6.81 2.25
C ALA A 108 -4.03 6.67 0.75
N ALA A 109 -4.70 5.60 0.35
CA ALA A 109 -5.08 5.36 -1.03
C ALA A 109 -6.53 4.86 -1.13
N LYS A 110 -7.22 5.27 -2.18
CA LYS A 110 -8.60 4.87 -2.49
C LYS A 110 -8.61 4.16 -3.83
N ILE A 111 -9.19 2.96 -3.86
CA ILE A 111 -9.30 2.13 -5.06
C ILE A 111 -10.77 2.06 -5.48
N THR A 112 -11.08 2.37 -6.73
CA THR A 112 -12.46 2.44 -7.24
C THR A 112 -12.61 1.80 -8.62
N ARG A 113 -13.86 1.46 -8.97
CA ARG A 113 -14.28 1.10 -10.33
C ARG A 113 -14.19 2.32 -11.25
#